data_AF-A0A6J7RB72-F1
#
_entry.id   AF-A0A6J7RB72-F1
#
_cell.length_a   1.000
_cell.length_b   1.000
_cell.length_c   1.000
_cell.angle_alpha   90.00
_cell.angle_beta   90.00
_cell.angle_gamma   90.00
#
_symmetry.space_group_name_H-M   'P 1'
#
loop_
_entity.id
_entity.type
_entity.pdbx_description
1 polymer ?
#
loop_
_entity_poly.entity_id
_entity_poly.type
_entity_poly.pdbx_seq_one_letter_code
_entity_poly.pdbx_strand_id
1 'polypeptide(L)'
;MALGGVAAIGAIFGNPLVTAFMILEFAALGPLPAAALLPILVALGSGYIVQIGLGPWSGLGTHSLALPGLPAFTGLTGVELLGGAGVAVVATVVALGARELAERLQAAGRRRPTPLLFAAALFTALLAIGVNLATGQSYDAVLFSGQDYLGTLLAITSVSTLLLVLIAKMLAYAAALGGGFRGGPIFPAVTLGVTIGVLAALVVPGLSLPGMVVVGIASTTAAMTKLPFTGAMLAVLLASAAGPTVTPLAILGAVVGFIARMGLDRLDQRRADVTTTSDAPALPA
;
A
#
# COMPACT_ATOMS: atom_id res chain seq x y z
N MET A 1 -7.02 -12.89 -21.56
CA MET A 1 -6.51 -12.97 -20.17
C MET A 1 -6.31 -11.59 -19.54
N ALA A 2 -5.61 -10.64 -20.17
CA ALA A 2 -5.35 -9.32 -19.58
C ALA A 2 -6.62 -8.52 -19.21
N LEU A 3 -7.63 -8.46 -20.08
CA LEU A 3 -8.89 -7.72 -19.81
C LEU A 3 -9.68 -8.28 -18.62
N GLY A 4 -9.78 -9.62 -18.52
CA GLY A 4 -10.42 -10.28 -17.37
C GLY A 4 -9.65 -10.07 -16.07
N GLY A 5 -8.31 -10.08 -16.12
CA GLY A 5 -7.46 -9.76 -14.96
C GLY A 5 -7.67 -8.32 -14.46
N VAL A 6 -7.77 -7.35 -15.37
CA VAL A 6 -8.04 -5.95 -15.00
C VAL A 6 -9.45 -5.79 -14.42
N ALA A 7 -10.46 -6.45 -14.98
CA ALA A 7 -11.80 -6.48 -14.41
C ALA A 7 -11.82 -7.08 -13.00
N ALA A 8 -11.05 -8.15 -12.76
CA ALA A 8 -10.91 -8.76 -11.44
C ALA A 8 -10.22 -7.83 -10.43
N ILE A 9 -9.19 -7.07 -10.84
CA ILE A 9 -8.59 -6.04 -9.99
C ILE A 9 -9.63 -4.95 -9.65
N GLY A 10 -10.43 -4.53 -10.63
CA GLY A 10 -11.55 -3.60 -10.43
C GLY A 10 -12.56 -4.09 -9.41
N ALA A 11 -12.86 -5.39 -9.40
CA ALA A 11 -13.73 -6.00 -8.41
C ALA A 11 -13.13 -5.99 -7.00
N ILE A 12 -11.83 -6.27 -6.86
CA ILE A 12 -11.15 -6.24 -5.56
C ILE A 12 -11.17 -4.83 -4.95
N PHE A 13 -10.99 -3.78 -5.75
CA PHE A 13 -11.06 -2.40 -5.27
C PHE A 13 -12.49 -1.92 -4.96
N GLY A 14 -13.52 -2.65 -5.37
CA GLY A 14 -14.92 -2.23 -5.21
C GLY A 14 -15.33 -1.03 -6.06
N ASN A 15 -14.39 -0.44 -6.82
CA ASN A 15 -14.62 0.70 -7.69
C ASN A 15 -13.74 0.56 -8.95
N PRO A 16 -14.35 0.49 -10.16
CA PRO A 16 -13.62 0.31 -11.40
C PRO A 16 -12.69 1.50 -11.72
N LEU A 17 -12.95 2.69 -11.18
CA LEU A 17 -12.18 3.90 -11.48
C LEU A 17 -10.77 3.87 -10.89
N VAL A 18 -10.57 3.25 -9.72
CA VAL A 18 -9.22 3.08 -9.13
C VAL A 18 -8.34 2.30 -10.10
N THR A 19 -8.89 1.19 -10.63
CA THR A 19 -8.18 0.33 -11.54
C THR A 19 -7.99 1.01 -12.90
N ALA A 20 -9.01 1.72 -13.40
CA ALA A 20 -8.88 2.50 -14.62
C ALA A 20 -7.73 3.50 -14.53
N PHE A 21 -7.61 4.22 -13.40
CA PHE A 21 -6.55 5.19 -13.18
C PHE A 21 -5.16 4.54 -13.08
N MET A 22 -5.07 3.39 -12.40
CA MET A 22 -3.86 2.58 -12.37
C MET A 22 -3.40 2.16 -13.78
N ILE A 23 -4.32 1.72 -14.62
CA ILE A 23 -4.02 1.35 -16.01
C ILE A 23 -3.63 2.58 -16.85
N LEU A 24 -4.30 3.73 -16.66
CA LEU A 24 -3.93 4.99 -17.31
C LEU A 24 -2.50 5.40 -16.95
N GLU A 25 -2.11 5.26 -15.68
CA GLU A 25 -0.77 5.58 -15.22
C GLU A 25 0.27 4.61 -15.79
N PHE A 26 -0.03 3.31 -15.87
CA PHE A 26 0.82 2.37 -16.60
C PHE A 26 0.94 2.69 -18.09
N ALA A 27 -0.12 3.20 -18.72
CA ALA A 27 -0.04 3.64 -20.12
C ALA A 27 0.83 4.89 -20.27
N ALA A 28 0.70 5.85 -19.37
CA ALA A 28 1.48 7.08 -19.35
C ALA A 28 2.98 6.81 -19.12
N LEU A 29 3.32 5.82 -18.31
CA LEU A 29 4.71 5.44 -18.01
C LEU A 29 5.35 4.56 -19.09
N GLY A 30 4.57 4.01 -20.04
CA GLY A 30 5.04 3.19 -21.15
C GLY A 30 4.89 1.65 -21.06
N PRO A 31 4.68 1.01 -19.89
CA PRO A 31 4.43 -0.44 -19.81
C PRO A 31 3.18 -0.95 -20.54
N LEU A 32 2.23 -0.07 -20.88
CA LEU A 32 0.98 -0.44 -21.54
C LEU A 32 0.70 0.45 -22.77
N PRO A 33 0.34 -0.12 -23.94
CA PRO A 33 -0.02 0.69 -25.10
C PRO A 33 -1.35 1.41 -24.90
N ALA A 34 -1.44 2.68 -25.29
CA ALA A 34 -2.65 3.50 -25.15
C ALA A 34 -3.89 2.88 -25.85
N ALA A 35 -3.68 2.13 -26.94
CA ALA A 35 -4.75 1.42 -27.65
C ALA A 35 -5.47 0.37 -26.77
N ALA A 36 -4.85 -0.11 -25.68
CA ALA A 36 -5.47 -1.04 -24.75
C ALA A 36 -6.45 -0.36 -23.77
N LEU A 37 -6.46 0.97 -23.66
CA LEU A 37 -7.26 1.68 -22.65
C LEU A 37 -8.77 1.52 -22.86
N LEU A 38 -9.25 1.67 -24.10
CA LEU A 38 -10.68 1.54 -24.40
C LEU A 38 -11.23 0.13 -24.11
N PRO A 39 -10.63 -0.96 -24.60
CA PRO A 39 -11.12 -2.31 -24.27
C PRO A 39 -11.00 -2.63 -22.77
N ILE A 40 -10.01 -2.06 -22.07
CA ILE A 40 -9.91 -2.17 -20.61
C ILE A 40 -11.06 -1.46 -19.90
N LEU A 41 -11.40 -0.24 -20.33
CA LEU A 41 -12.50 0.51 -19.75
C LEU A 41 -13.84 -0.22 -19.93
N VAL A 42 -14.06 -0.81 -21.11
CA VAL A 42 -15.21 -1.70 -21.36
C VAL A 42 -15.18 -2.88 -20.40
N ALA A 43 -14.04 -3.58 -20.26
CA ALA A 43 -13.92 -4.72 -19.36
C ALA A 43 -14.18 -4.36 -17.89
N LEU A 44 -13.71 -3.20 -17.42
CA LEU A 44 -13.96 -2.69 -16.07
C LEU A 44 -15.45 -2.39 -15.85
N GLY A 45 -16.11 -1.73 -16.82
CA GLY A 45 -17.54 -1.46 -16.76
C GLY A 45 -18.37 -2.75 -16.76
N SER A 46 -18.08 -3.66 -17.69
CA SER A 46 -18.76 -4.96 -17.76
C SER A 46 -18.56 -5.79 -16.48
N GLY A 47 -17.34 -5.83 -15.94
CA GLY A 47 -17.05 -6.53 -14.68
C GLY A 47 -17.72 -5.90 -13.46
N TYR A 48 -17.90 -4.58 -13.45
CA TYR A 48 -18.63 -3.89 -12.38
C TYR A 48 -20.14 -4.14 -12.46
N ILE A 49 -20.72 -4.22 -13.66
CA ILE A 49 -22.14 -4.61 -13.85
C ILE A 49 -22.41 -5.98 -13.22
N VAL A 50 -21.50 -6.94 -13.35
CA VAL A 50 -21.64 -8.27 -12.72
C VAL A 50 -21.71 -8.18 -11.18
N GLN A 51 -21.04 -7.21 -10.57
CA GLN A 51 -21.05 -7.02 -9.12
C GLN A 51 -22.31 -6.30 -8.63
N ILE A 52 -22.75 -5.25 -9.33
CA ILE A 52 -23.91 -4.43 -8.93
C ILE A 52 -25.26 -5.01 -9.40
N GLY A 53 -25.27 -5.84 -10.44
CA GLY A 53 -26.48 -6.35 -11.08
C GLY A 53 -26.98 -5.51 -12.25
N LEU A 54 -27.97 -6.01 -12.98
CA LEU A 54 -28.57 -5.34 -14.13
C LEU A 54 -30.09 -5.50 -14.15
N GLY A 55 -30.81 -4.42 -13.83
CA GLY A 55 -32.28 -4.43 -13.81
C GLY A 55 -32.82 -5.47 -12.82
N PRO A 56 -33.60 -6.48 -13.28
CA PRO A 56 -34.13 -7.51 -12.39
C PRO A 56 -33.09 -8.54 -11.92
N TRP A 57 -31.85 -8.50 -12.42
CA TRP A 57 -30.83 -9.51 -12.15
C TRP A 57 -29.93 -9.01 -11.03
N SER A 58 -29.95 -9.70 -9.89
CA SER A 58 -29.08 -9.36 -8.75
C SER A 58 -27.61 -9.57 -9.08
N GLY A 59 -26.76 -8.65 -8.62
CA GLY A 59 -25.31 -8.78 -8.74
C GLY A 59 -24.72 -9.80 -7.76
N LEU A 60 -23.43 -10.10 -7.94
CA LEU A 60 -22.69 -11.00 -7.04
C LEU A 60 -22.34 -10.36 -5.68
N GLY A 61 -22.64 -9.08 -5.49
CA GLY A 61 -22.31 -8.30 -4.31
C GLY A 61 -21.11 -7.39 -4.55
N THR A 62 -21.13 -6.24 -3.88
CA THR A 62 -20.01 -5.29 -3.88
C THR A 62 -19.29 -5.36 -2.53
N HIS A 63 -17.97 -5.21 -2.58
CA HIS A 63 -17.19 -4.91 -1.40
C HIS A 63 -16.81 -3.43 -1.48
N SER A 64 -17.21 -2.62 -0.50
CA SER A 64 -16.86 -1.19 -0.50
C SER A 64 -15.54 -1.01 0.22
N LEU A 65 -14.49 -0.74 -0.56
CA LEU A 65 -13.21 -0.34 -0.01
C LEU A 65 -13.30 1.14 0.40
N ALA A 66 -13.71 1.37 1.64
CA ALA A 66 -13.88 2.71 2.20
C ALA A 66 -13.49 2.73 3.68
N LEU A 67 -13.20 3.92 4.20
CA LEU A 67 -12.97 4.21 5.60
C LEU A 67 -14.14 5.04 6.16
N PRO A 68 -15.34 4.44 6.31
CA PRO A 68 -16.55 5.19 6.66
C PRO A 68 -16.49 5.82 8.06
N GLY A 69 -15.61 5.32 8.95
CA GLY A 69 -15.42 5.87 10.29
C GLY A 69 -14.56 7.12 10.38
N LEU A 70 -14.03 7.65 9.26
CA LEU A 70 -13.25 8.87 9.28
C LEU A 70 -14.13 10.11 9.50
N PRO A 71 -13.79 11.00 10.44
CA PRO A 71 -14.50 12.27 10.59
C PRO A 71 -14.26 13.18 9.39
N ALA A 72 -15.19 14.10 9.15
CA ALA A 72 -15.06 15.12 8.11
C ALA A 72 -13.80 15.98 8.35
N PHE A 73 -13.02 16.20 7.30
CA PHE A 73 -11.83 17.06 7.37
C PHE A 73 -12.24 18.52 7.12
N THR A 74 -12.17 19.32 8.19
CA THR A 74 -12.76 20.66 8.24
C THR A 74 -11.89 21.75 7.59
N GLY A 75 -10.59 21.53 7.40
CA GLY A 75 -9.74 22.50 6.71
C GLY A 75 -8.26 22.16 6.73
N LEU A 76 -7.55 22.58 5.68
CA LEU A 76 -6.11 22.44 5.57
C LEU A 76 -5.41 23.57 6.31
N THR A 77 -4.54 23.24 7.28
CA THR A 77 -3.71 24.20 8.00
C THR A 77 -2.22 24.02 7.66
N GLY A 78 -1.38 24.99 8.00
CA GLY A 78 0.07 24.83 7.86
C GLY A 78 0.65 23.70 8.71
N VAL A 79 0.06 23.43 9.88
CA VAL A 79 0.43 22.31 10.76
C VAL A 79 0.10 20.97 10.11
N GLU A 80 -1.06 20.85 9.46
CA GLU A 80 -1.43 19.66 8.67
C GLU A 80 -0.45 19.41 7.53
N LEU A 81 0.00 20.47 6.84
CA LEU A 81 0.92 20.34 5.71
C LEU A 81 2.32 19.90 6.17
N LEU A 82 2.87 20.53 7.21
CA LEU A 82 4.19 20.20 7.75
C LEU A 82 4.18 18.83 8.46
N GLY A 83 3.16 18.57 9.26
CA GLY A 83 2.96 17.28 9.90
C GLY A 83 2.76 16.17 8.87
N GLY A 84 1.95 16.42 7.85
CA GLY A 84 1.75 15.53 6.72
C GLY A 84 3.04 15.22 5.97
N ALA A 85 3.92 16.21 5.75
CA ALA A 85 5.22 15.95 5.14
C ALA A 85 6.07 15.00 6.01
N GLY A 86 6.09 15.21 7.33
CA GLY A 86 6.77 14.31 8.28
C GLY A 86 6.19 12.90 8.27
N VAL A 87 4.85 12.77 8.30
CA VAL A 87 4.15 11.49 8.24
C VAL A 87 4.44 10.77 6.93
N ALA A 88 4.43 11.47 5.79
CA ALA A 88 4.75 10.89 4.50
C ALA A 88 6.16 10.30 4.48
N VAL A 89 7.15 11.00 5.05
CA VAL A 89 8.52 10.50 5.17
C VAL A 89 8.58 9.24 6.01
N VAL A 90 8.00 9.26 7.21
CA VAL A 90 7.99 8.10 8.13
C VAL A 90 7.30 6.90 7.47
N ALA A 91 6.11 7.11 6.90
CA ALA A 91 5.34 6.09 6.22
C ALA A 91 6.10 5.46 5.06
N THR A 92 6.77 6.30 4.26
CA THR A 92 7.60 5.86 3.15
C THR A 92 8.80 5.04 3.63
N VAL A 93 9.51 5.48 4.68
CA VAL A 93 10.64 4.74 5.25
C VAL A 93 10.20 3.36 5.73
N VAL A 94 9.06 3.27 6.40
CA VAL A 94 8.52 1.99 6.87
C VAL A 94 8.17 1.07 5.69
N ALA A 95 7.48 1.59 4.66
CA ALA A 95 7.11 0.81 3.48
C ALA A 95 8.33 0.33 2.68
N LEU A 96 9.31 1.20 2.45
CA LEU A 96 10.55 0.83 1.76
C LEU A 96 11.43 -0.09 2.62
N GLY A 97 11.39 0.05 3.94
CA GLY A 97 12.03 -0.89 4.86
C GLY A 97 11.46 -2.30 4.75
N ALA A 98 10.13 -2.43 4.62
CA ALA A 98 9.47 -3.71 4.37
C ALA A 98 9.94 -4.34 3.05
N ARG A 99 10.02 -3.52 1.99
CA ARG A 99 10.53 -3.95 0.68
C ARG A 99 11.98 -4.41 0.76
N GLU A 100 12.85 -3.61 1.35
CA GLU A 100 14.28 -3.92 1.47
C GLU A 100 14.50 -5.23 2.24
N LEU A 101 13.74 -5.42 3.34
CA LEU A 101 13.77 -6.67 4.10
C LEU A 101 13.29 -7.85 3.25
N ALA A 102 12.23 -7.67 2.46
CA ALA A 102 11.73 -8.69 1.54
C ALA A 102 12.78 -9.07 0.48
N GLU A 103 13.46 -8.10 -0.12
CA GLU A 103 14.49 -8.33 -1.14
C GLU A 103 15.69 -9.07 -0.55
N ARG A 104 16.14 -8.70 0.65
CA ARG A 104 17.19 -9.43 1.38
C ARG A 104 16.78 -10.86 1.71
N LEU A 105 15.54 -11.04 2.18
CA LEU A 105 14.99 -12.35 2.50
C LEU A 105 14.93 -13.25 1.26
N GLN A 106 14.44 -12.70 0.14
CA GLN A 106 14.38 -13.39 -1.14
C GLN A 106 15.79 -13.77 -1.63
N ALA A 107 16.75 -12.86 -1.55
CA ALA A 107 18.13 -13.10 -1.95
C ALA A 107 18.77 -14.23 -1.10
N ALA A 108 18.60 -14.19 0.22
CA ALA A 108 19.12 -15.21 1.14
C ALA A 108 18.49 -16.59 0.90
N GLY A 109 17.18 -16.63 0.64
CA GLY A 109 16.44 -17.88 0.44
C GLY A 109 16.39 -18.39 -1.01
N ARG A 110 17.03 -17.70 -1.96
CA ARG A 110 16.96 -18.04 -3.41
C ARG A 110 17.36 -19.49 -3.73
N ARG A 111 18.30 -20.06 -2.96
CA ARG A 111 18.76 -21.45 -3.13
C ARG A 111 17.80 -22.49 -2.56
N ARG A 112 16.88 -22.11 -1.67
CA ARG A 112 15.96 -23.00 -0.94
C ARG A 112 14.58 -22.33 -0.78
N PRO A 113 13.84 -22.15 -1.89
CA PRO A 113 12.57 -21.41 -1.87
C PRO A 113 11.48 -22.10 -1.03
N THR A 114 11.42 -23.44 -1.04
CA THR A 114 10.39 -24.18 -0.31
C THR A 114 10.54 -24.05 1.21
N PRO A 115 11.72 -24.29 1.83
CA PRO A 115 11.92 -24.01 3.25
C PRO A 115 11.67 -22.55 3.63
N LEU A 116 12.05 -21.60 2.77
CA LEU A 116 11.81 -20.17 3.01
C LEU A 116 10.31 -19.86 3.11
N LEU A 117 9.50 -20.43 2.21
CA LEU A 117 8.05 -20.25 2.21
C LEU A 117 7.43 -20.72 3.53
N PHE A 118 7.80 -21.92 4.00
CA PHE A 118 7.33 -22.44 5.29
C PHE A 118 7.82 -21.63 6.48
N ALA A 119 9.08 -21.17 6.46
CA ALA A 119 9.63 -20.31 7.50
C ALA A 119 8.89 -18.95 7.55
N ALA A 120 8.61 -18.35 6.40
CA ALA A 120 7.83 -17.12 6.31
C ALA A 120 6.39 -17.31 6.82
N ALA A 121 5.76 -18.45 6.50
CA ALA A 121 4.44 -18.81 7.01
C ALA A 121 4.43 -18.93 8.54
N LEU A 122 5.38 -19.69 9.09
CA LEU A 122 5.52 -19.90 10.53
C LEU A 122 5.81 -18.58 11.25
N PHE A 123 6.74 -17.78 10.73
CA PHE A 123 7.08 -16.47 11.27
C PHE A 123 5.88 -15.53 11.31
N THR A 124 5.11 -15.47 10.22
CA THR A 124 3.87 -14.67 10.14
C THR A 124 2.83 -15.13 11.16
N ALA A 125 2.65 -16.44 11.32
CA ALA A 125 1.73 -17.01 12.32
C ALA A 125 2.15 -16.66 13.76
N LEU A 126 3.45 -16.77 14.07
CA LEU A 126 3.98 -16.41 15.40
C LEU A 126 3.80 -14.92 15.70
N LEU A 127 3.99 -14.03 14.72
CA LEU A 127 3.71 -12.60 14.86
C LEU A 127 2.23 -12.34 15.15
N ALA A 128 1.32 -12.98 14.41
CA ALA A 128 -0.12 -12.83 14.62
C ALA A 128 -0.54 -13.29 16.02
N ILE A 129 -0.05 -14.44 16.47
CA ILE A 129 -0.30 -14.95 17.83
C ILE A 129 0.28 -13.99 18.87
N GLY A 130 1.51 -13.51 18.69
CA GLY A 130 2.14 -12.57 19.61
C GLY A 130 1.36 -11.26 19.76
N VAL A 131 0.87 -10.68 18.66
CA VAL A 131 0.02 -9.47 18.68
C VAL A 131 -1.29 -9.75 19.41
N ASN A 132 -1.95 -10.85 19.11
CA ASN A 132 -3.21 -11.22 19.76
C ASN A 132 -3.02 -11.38 21.27
N LEU A 133 -2.01 -12.13 21.71
CA LEU A 133 -1.74 -12.34 23.14
C LEU A 133 -1.36 -11.04 23.86
N ALA A 134 -0.61 -10.16 23.22
CA ALA A 134 -0.13 -8.91 23.84
C ALA A 134 -1.18 -7.80 23.88
N THR A 135 -2.14 -7.77 22.95
CA THR A 135 -3.04 -6.62 22.74
C THR A 135 -4.52 -6.97 22.72
N GLY A 136 -4.88 -8.25 22.64
CA GLY A 136 -6.25 -8.71 22.45
C GLY A 136 -6.83 -8.46 21.05
N GLN A 137 -6.06 -7.87 20.12
CA GLN A 137 -6.52 -7.63 18.75
C GLN A 137 -6.68 -8.94 17.97
N SER A 138 -7.58 -8.95 16.98
CA SER A 138 -7.75 -10.09 16.06
C SER A 138 -6.44 -10.45 15.37
N TYR A 139 -6.27 -11.72 15.02
CA TYR A 139 -5.15 -12.18 14.18
C TYR A 139 -5.09 -11.44 12.83
N ASP A 140 -6.22 -10.91 12.35
CA ASP A 140 -6.31 -10.11 11.11
C ASP A 140 -5.51 -8.80 11.16
N ALA A 141 -5.16 -8.35 12.37
CA ALA A 141 -4.26 -7.22 12.57
C ALA A 141 -2.90 -7.45 11.91
N VAL A 142 -2.47 -8.72 11.80
CA VAL A 142 -1.21 -9.13 11.18
C VAL A 142 -1.46 -9.92 9.90
N LEU A 143 -2.39 -10.88 9.92
CA LEU A 143 -2.69 -11.76 8.79
C LEU A 143 -3.37 -11.02 7.63
N PHE A 144 -3.34 -11.66 6.46
CA PHE A 144 -3.98 -11.17 5.22
C PHE A 144 -3.49 -9.79 4.74
N SER A 145 -4.17 -9.27 3.72
CA SER A 145 -3.86 -7.98 3.11
C SER A 145 -4.22 -6.76 3.98
N GLY A 146 -5.06 -6.95 5.01
CA GLY A 146 -5.43 -5.92 5.99
C GLY A 146 -6.59 -5.00 5.60
N GLN A 147 -7.23 -5.22 4.43
CA GLN A 147 -8.36 -4.42 3.94
C GLN A 147 -9.58 -4.45 4.88
N ASP A 148 -9.94 -5.63 5.39
CA ASP A 148 -11.10 -5.79 6.28
C ASP A 148 -10.83 -5.27 7.70
N TYR A 149 -9.57 -5.05 8.04
CA TYR A 149 -9.13 -4.60 9.37
C TYR A 149 -8.92 -3.07 9.43
N LEU A 150 -9.02 -2.35 8.30
CA LEU A 150 -8.76 -0.92 8.26
C LEU A 150 -9.69 -0.11 9.16
N GLY A 151 -10.97 -0.49 9.25
CA GLY A 151 -11.94 0.16 10.15
C GLY A 151 -11.57 -0.01 11.63
N THR A 152 -11.09 -1.19 12.01
CA THR A 152 -10.62 -1.47 13.38
C THR A 152 -9.41 -0.63 13.74
N LEU A 153 -8.45 -0.44 12.81
CA LEU A 153 -7.28 0.42 13.04
C LEU A 153 -7.65 1.85 13.44
N LEU A 154 -8.72 2.41 12.86
CA LEU A 154 -9.18 3.76 13.19
C LEU A 154 -9.71 3.89 14.62
N ALA A 155 -10.15 2.79 15.22
CA ALA A 155 -10.72 2.75 16.57
C ALA A 155 -9.70 2.47 17.67
N ILE A 156 -8.47 2.04 17.32
CA ILE A 156 -7.43 1.76 18.31
C ILE A 156 -6.87 3.08 18.83
N THR A 157 -7.00 3.31 20.13
CA THR A 157 -6.47 4.50 20.82
C THR A 157 -5.14 4.26 21.54
N SER A 158 -4.76 2.99 21.71
CA SER A 158 -3.50 2.59 22.35
C SER A 158 -2.32 2.72 21.37
N VAL A 159 -1.40 3.65 21.66
CA VAL A 159 -0.18 3.87 20.89
C VAL A 159 0.71 2.61 20.86
N SER A 160 0.85 1.91 21.99
CA SER A 160 1.66 0.68 22.07
C SER A 160 1.05 -0.44 21.23
N THR A 161 -0.28 -0.56 21.21
CA THR A 161 -0.99 -1.53 20.36
C THR A 161 -0.74 -1.23 18.88
N LEU A 162 -0.90 0.02 18.45
CA LEU A 162 -0.67 0.41 17.06
C LEU A 162 0.79 0.24 16.63
N LEU A 163 1.76 0.55 17.50
CA LEU A 163 3.18 0.32 17.22
C LEU A 163 3.48 -1.17 17.05
N LEU A 164 2.93 -2.02 17.93
CA LEU A 164 3.12 -3.46 17.84
C LEU A 164 2.48 -4.02 16.55
N VAL A 165 1.25 -3.60 16.23
CA VAL A 165 0.55 -3.98 14.99
C VAL A 165 1.34 -3.50 13.78
N LEU A 166 1.85 -2.27 13.78
CA LEU A 166 2.64 -1.71 12.67
C LEU A 166 3.90 -2.55 12.41
N ILE A 167 4.67 -2.84 13.46
CA ILE A 167 5.92 -3.61 13.35
C ILE A 167 5.60 -5.02 12.88
N ALA A 168 4.63 -5.69 13.51
CA ALA A 168 4.24 -7.05 13.14
C ALA A 168 3.72 -7.11 11.69
N LYS A 169 2.88 -6.15 11.26
CA LYS A 169 2.37 -6.09 9.89
C LYS A 169 3.47 -5.82 8.88
N MET A 170 4.41 -4.93 9.20
CA MET A 170 5.56 -4.63 8.35
C MET A 170 6.44 -5.87 8.14
N LEU A 171 6.75 -6.59 9.22
CA LEU A 171 7.55 -7.81 9.18
C LEU A 171 6.83 -8.97 8.47
N ALA A 172 5.54 -9.16 8.75
CA ALA A 172 4.69 -10.13 8.07
C ALA A 172 4.62 -9.83 6.56
N TYR A 173 4.45 -8.56 6.20
CA TYR A 173 4.43 -8.12 4.80
C TYR A 173 5.76 -8.40 4.10
N ALA A 174 6.89 -8.06 4.74
CA ALA A 174 8.22 -8.36 4.22
C ALA A 174 8.46 -9.87 4.07
N ALA A 175 8.03 -10.66 5.05
CA ALA A 175 8.12 -12.12 5.02
C ALA A 175 7.28 -12.73 3.89
N ALA A 176 6.06 -12.23 3.67
CA ALA A 176 5.22 -12.69 2.57
C ALA A 176 5.84 -12.34 1.20
N LEU A 177 6.27 -11.09 1.03
CA LEU A 177 6.83 -10.58 -0.22
C LEU A 177 8.17 -11.26 -0.57
N GLY A 178 9.05 -11.44 0.41
CA GLY A 178 10.37 -12.07 0.22
C GLY A 178 10.34 -13.60 0.26
N GLY A 179 9.38 -14.18 0.99
CA GLY A 179 9.24 -15.61 1.22
C GLY A 179 8.61 -16.39 0.05
N GLY A 180 8.14 -15.70 -0.98
CA GLY A 180 7.58 -16.31 -2.19
C GLY A 180 6.07 -16.48 -2.19
N PHE A 181 5.34 -15.82 -1.27
CA PHE A 181 3.88 -15.76 -1.36
C PHE A 181 3.47 -14.91 -2.56
N ARG A 182 2.37 -15.30 -3.21
CA ARG A 182 1.81 -14.55 -4.34
C ARG A 182 0.78 -13.56 -3.82
N GLY A 183 1.01 -12.28 -4.08
CA GLY A 183 0.11 -11.20 -3.69
C GLY A 183 0.62 -9.86 -4.21
N GLY A 184 -0.29 -8.90 -4.35
CA GLY A 184 0.05 -7.53 -4.74
C GLY A 184 0.50 -6.68 -3.54
N PRO A 185 1.25 -5.59 -3.76
CA PRO A 185 1.81 -4.78 -2.67
C PRO A 185 0.86 -3.74 -2.08
N ILE A 186 -0.31 -3.54 -2.69
CA ILE A 186 -1.14 -2.35 -2.46
C ILE A 186 -1.77 -2.35 -1.06
N PHE A 187 -2.56 -3.37 -0.73
CA PHE A 187 -3.31 -3.38 0.54
C PHE A 187 -2.43 -3.46 1.79
N PRO A 188 -1.38 -4.28 1.86
CA PRO A 188 -0.45 -4.21 2.99
C PRO A 188 0.17 -2.81 3.13
N ALA A 189 0.51 -2.14 2.03
CA ALA A 189 0.99 -0.76 2.07
C ALA A 189 -0.08 0.23 2.57
N VAL A 190 -1.33 0.10 2.12
CA VAL A 190 -2.48 0.86 2.64
C VAL A 190 -2.59 0.68 4.16
N THR A 191 -2.55 -0.56 4.66
CA THR A 191 -2.64 -0.86 6.10
C THR A 191 -1.51 -0.22 6.90
N LEU A 192 -0.26 -0.28 6.41
CA LEU A 192 0.87 0.45 7.02
C LEU A 192 0.61 1.95 7.05
N GLY A 193 0.13 2.51 5.93
CA GLY A 193 -0.20 3.93 5.80
C GLY A 193 -1.29 4.38 6.78
N VAL A 194 -2.39 3.64 6.88
CA VAL A 194 -3.48 3.91 7.84
C VAL A 194 -2.95 3.87 9.27
N THR A 195 -2.19 2.81 9.63
CA THR A 195 -1.68 2.63 11.00
C THR A 195 -0.76 3.79 11.40
N ILE A 196 0.12 4.24 10.51
CA ILE A 196 1.02 5.37 10.75
C ILE A 196 0.24 6.69 10.83
N GLY A 197 -0.78 6.88 9.98
CA GLY A 197 -1.64 8.05 10.03
C GLY A 197 -2.42 8.14 11.35
N VAL A 198 -2.98 7.04 11.83
CA VAL A 198 -3.65 6.94 13.13
C VAL A 198 -2.66 7.26 14.26
N LEU A 199 -1.47 6.65 14.24
CA LEU A 199 -0.41 6.92 15.23
C LEU A 199 -0.03 8.40 15.27
N ALA A 200 0.15 9.03 14.11
CA ALA A 200 0.52 10.43 14.03
C ALA A 200 -0.55 11.35 14.62
N ALA A 201 -1.82 11.09 14.31
CA ALA A 201 -2.94 11.84 14.86
C ALA A 201 -3.11 11.65 16.39
N LEU A 202 -2.73 10.48 16.92
CA LEU A 202 -2.76 10.22 18.36
C LEU A 202 -1.59 10.86 19.12
N VAL A 203 -0.39 10.86 18.53
CA VAL A 203 0.84 11.26 19.23
C VAL A 203 1.17 12.74 19.04
N VAL A 204 0.77 13.35 17.91
CA VAL A 204 1.09 14.73 17.59
C VAL A 204 -0.16 15.60 17.71
N PRO A 205 -0.25 16.45 18.75
CA PRO A 205 -1.39 17.34 18.92
C PRO A 205 -1.55 18.28 17.71
N GLY A 206 -2.80 18.45 17.27
CA GLY A 206 -3.13 19.35 16.16
C GLY A 206 -3.07 18.73 14.76
N LEU A 207 -2.70 17.44 14.63
CA LEU A 207 -2.87 16.69 13.40
C LEU A 207 -4.21 15.97 13.36
N SER A 208 -4.94 16.12 12.27
CA SER A 208 -6.21 15.43 12.06
C SER A 208 -6.00 13.97 11.66
N LEU A 209 -6.85 13.10 12.21
CA LEU A 209 -6.94 11.71 11.80
C LEU A 209 -7.15 11.53 10.29
N PRO A 210 -8.17 12.14 9.65
CA PRO A 210 -8.40 11.97 8.23
C PRO A 210 -7.24 12.48 7.36
N GLY A 211 -6.62 13.61 7.74
CA GLY A 211 -5.47 14.15 7.02
C GLY A 211 -4.29 13.18 7.04
N MET A 212 -3.88 12.72 8.23
CA MET A 212 -2.70 11.86 8.36
C MET A 212 -2.91 10.46 7.79
N VAL A 213 -4.13 9.91 7.87
CA VAL A 213 -4.47 8.63 7.24
C VAL A 213 -4.33 8.73 5.72
N VAL A 214 -4.85 9.79 5.10
CA VAL A 214 -4.75 10.00 3.65
C VAL A 214 -3.30 10.17 3.20
N VAL A 215 -2.50 10.94 3.93
CA VAL A 215 -1.05 11.08 3.69
C VAL A 215 -0.37 9.70 3.75
N GLY A 216 -0.64 8.95 4.81
CA GLY A 216 -0.05 7.63 5.04
C GLY A 216 -0.38 6.67 3.90
N ILE A 217 -1.65 6.55 3.53
CA ILE A 217 -2.08 5.69 2.41
C ILE A 217 -1.38 6.10 1.11
N ALA A 218 -1.44 7.38 0.75
CA ALA A 218 -0.91 7.85 -0.53
C ALA A 218 0.61 7.64 -0.63
N SER A 219 1.33 7.90 0.45
CA SER A 219 2.80 7.76 0.49
C SER A 219 3.26 6.30 0.42
N THR A 220 2.70 5.41 1.25
CA THR A 220 3.10 3.99 1.24
C THR A 220 2.74 3.31 -0.07
N THR A 221 1.56 3.60 -0.62
CA THR A 221 1.12 3.01 -1.90
C THR A 221 1.99 3.49 -3.05
N ALA A 222 2.21 4.80 -3.20
CA ALA A 222 3.08 5.35 -4.22
C ALA A 222 4.53 4.82 -4.11
N ALA A 223 5.06 4.69 -2.89
CA ALA A 223 6.40 4.16 -2.66
C ALA A 223 6.53 2.67 -3.07
N MET A 224 5.47 1.89 -2.88
CA MET A 224 5.48 0.45 -3.20
C MET A 224 5.17 0.16 -4.67
N THR A 225 4.26 0.92 -5.28
CA THR A 225 3.80 0.67 -6.66
C THR A 225 4.55 1.46 -7.72
N LYS A 226 5.21 2.57 -7.34
CA LYS A 226 5.73 3.59 -8.27
C LYS A 226 4.64 4.30 -9.08
N LEU A 227 3.42 4.36 -8.53
CA LEU A 227 2.24 4.95 -9.15
C LEU A 227 1.66 6.07 -8.25
N PRO A 228 2.25 7.29 -8.26
CA PRO A 228 1.80 8.39 -7.40
C PRO A 228 0.36 8.82 -7.67
N PHE A 229 -0.08 8.88 -8.93
CA PHE A 229 -1.43 9.33 -9.26
C PHE A 229 -2.47 8.33 -8.75
N THR A 230 -2.21 7.03 -8.93
CA THR A 230 -3.02 5.95 -8.38
C THR A 230 -3.02 5.97 -6.85
N GLY A 231 -1.87 6.17 -6.21
CA GLY A 231 -1.76 6.24 -4.76
C GLY A 231 -2.57 7.39 -4.16
N ALA A 232 -2.49 8.59 -4.74
CA ALA A 232 -3.29 9.74 -4.31
C ALA A 232 -4.79 9.49 -4.52
N MET A 233 -5.18 8.99 -5.70
CA MET A 233 -6.58 8.68 -6.02
C MET A 233 -7.16 7.63 -5.06
N LEU A 234 -6.41 6.55 -4.81
CA LEU A 234 -6.80 5.48 -3.88
C LEU A 234 -7.01 6.04 -2.47
N ALA A 235 -6.11 6.90 -1.98
CA ALA A 235 -6.23 7.51 -0.65
C ALA A 235 -7.49 8.38 -0.53
N VAL A 236 -7.78 9.22 -1.53
CA VAL A 236 -8.99 10.07 -1.53
C VAL A 236 -10.26 9.24 -1.60
N LEU A 237 -10.30 8.20 -2.42
CA LEU A 237 -11.48 7.34 -2.55
C LEU A 237 -11.75 6.53 -1.28
N LEU A 238 -10.69 5.97 -0.67
CA LEU A 238 -10.76 5.30 0.62
C LEU A 238 -11.27 6.24 1.71
N ALA A 239 -10.78 7.48 1.73
CA ALA A 239 -11.17 8.50 2.70
C ALA A 239 -12.33 9.39 2.22
N SER A 240 -13.19 8.90 1.32
CA SER A 240 -14.28 9.70 0.76
C SER A 240 -15.22 10.29 1.82
N ALA A 241 -15.39 9.62 2.96
CA ALA A 241 -16.14 10.12 4.11
C ALA A 241 -15.54 11.39 4.74
N ALA A 242 -14.22 11.61 4.62
CA ALA A 242 -13.54 12.80 5.11
C ALA A 242 -13.79 14.04 4.23
N GLY A 243 -14.29 13.86 3.01
CA GLY A 243 -14.54 14.92 2.04
C GLY A 243 -13.33 15.28 1.18
N PRO A 244 -13.54 16.06 0.09
CA PRO A 244 -12.51 16.32 -0.93
C PRO A 244 -11.37 17.23 -0.44
N THR A 245 -11.53 17.90 0.69
CA THR A 245 -10.54 18.82 1.29
C THR A 245 -9.23 18.14 1.70
N VAL A 246 -9.22 16.80 1.85
CA VAL A 246 -7.99 16.01 2.11
C VAL A 246 -7.08 15.84 0.90
N THR A 247 -7.55 16.19 -0.30
CA THR A 247 -6.84 15.94 -1.57
C THR A 247 -5.40 16.50 -1.61
N PRO A 248 -5.12 17.74 -1.15
CA PRO A 248 -3.75 18.25 -1.15
C PRO A 248 -2.79 17.40 -0.31
N LEU A 249 -3.27 16.83 0.81
CA LEU A 249 -2.49 15.95 1.67
C LEU A 249 -2.25 14.58 1.01
N ALA A 250 -3.23 14.06 0.25
CA ALA A 250 -3.06 12.86 -0.55
C ALA A 250 -1.95 13.05 -1.60
N ILE A 251 -1.98 14.18 -2.32
CA ILE A 251 -0.98 14.53 -3.34
C ILE A 251 0.40 14.65 -2.69
N LEU A 252 0.50 15.36 -1.56
CA LEU A 252 1.75 15.48 -0.80
C LEU A 252 2.33 14.10 -0.45
N GLY A 253 1.52 13.21 0.13
CA GLY A 253 1.92 11.86 0.47
C GLY A 253 2.43 11.08 -0.74
N ALA A 254 1.65 11.05 -1.82
CA ALA A 254 2.02 10.35 -3.05
C ALA A 254 3.33 10.85 -3.67
N VAL A 255 3.53 12.17 -3.72
CA VAL A 255 4.76 12.78 -4.25
C VAL A 255 5.98 12.40 -3.41
N VAL A 256 5.89 12.52 -2.08
CA VAL A 256 6.99 12.14 -1.18
C VAL A 256 7.33 10.67 -1.32
N GLY A 257 6.33 9.79 -1.31
CA GLY A 257 6.50 8.34 -1.46
C GLY A 257 7.17 7.98 -2.78
N PHE A 258 6.73 8.58 -3.88
CA PHE A 258 7.28 8.35 -5.20
C PHE A 258 8.72 8.87 -5.36
N ILE A 259 9.01 10.10 -4.91
CA ILE A 259 10.36 10.69 -4.99
C ILE A 259 11.35 9.84 -4.20
N ALA A 260 11.00 9.44 -2.97
CA ALA A 260 11.85 8.60 -2.15
C ALA A 260 12.10 7.23 -2.82
N ARG A 261 11.08 6.62 -3.42
CA ARG A 261 11.24 5.37 -4.16
C ARG A 261 12.18 5.52 -5.35
N MET A 262 12.02 6.56 -6.15
CA MET A 262 12.91 6.88 -7.27
C MET A 262 14.35 7.15 -6.81
N GLY A 263 14.51 7.81 -5.66
CA GLY A 263 15.82 8.02 -5.04
C GLY A 263 16.49 6.72 -4.63
N LEU A 264 15.74 5.81 -3.99
CA LEU A 264 16.25 4.49 -3.60
C LEU A 264 16.65 3.65 -4.80
N ASP A 265 15.79 3.57 -5.84
CA ASP A 265 16.11 2.80 -7.04
C ASP A 265 17.41 3.29 -7.72
N ARG A 266 17.66 4.61 -7.74
CA ARG A 266 18.91 5.19 -8.26
C ARG A 266 20.12 4.82 -7.42
N LEU A 267 19.98 4.75 -6.09
CA LEU A 267 21.05 4.34 -5.20
C LEU A 267 21.40 2.86 -5.40
N ASP A 268 20.39 2.01 -5.57
CA ASP A 268 20.57 0.58 -5.83
C ASP A 268 21.29 0.35 -7.16
N GLN A 269 20.93 1.10 -8.21
CA GLN A 269 21.64 1.08 -9.51
C GLN A 269 23.12 1.45 -9.36
N ARG A 270 23.43 2.54 -8.66
CA ARG A 270 24.83 2.95 -8.44
C ARG A 270 25.65 1.91 -7.67
N ARG A 271 25.04 1.24 -6.69
CA ARG A 271 25.72 0.16 -5.94
C ARG A 271 26.03 -1.04 -6.82
N ALA A 272 25.13 -1.37 -7.74
CA ALA A 272 25.36 -2.44 -8.71
C ALA A 272 26.51 -2.09 -9.67
N ASP A 273 26.56 -0.86 -10.19
CA ASP A 273 27.59 -0.41 -11.13
C ASP A 273 29.01 -0.38 -10.51
N VAL A 274 29.13 -0.02 -9.23
CA VAL A 274 30.43 -0.07 -8.51
C VAL A 274 30.92 -1.51 -8.32
N THR A 275 30.00 -2.45 -8.06
CA THR A 275 30.36 -3.86 -7.87
C THR A 275 30.87 -4.48 -9.17
N THR A 276 30.25 -4.15 -10.31
CA THR A 276 30.67 -4.68 -11.63
C THR A 276 31.99 -4.11 -12.12
N THR A 277 32.33 -2.86 -11.78
CA THR A 277 33.62 -2.26 -12.14
C THR A 277 34.78 -2.75 -11.28
N SER A 278 34.53 -3.10 -10.01
CA SER A 278 35.56 -3.69 -9.13
C SER A 278 35.96 -5.11 -9.53
N ASP A 279 35.08 -5.88 -10.17
CA ASP A 279 35.33 -7.26 -10.60
C ASP A 279 35.88 -7.35 -12.04
N ALA A 280 36.18 -6.21 -12.69
CA ALA A 280 36.76 -6.21 -14.03
C ALA A 280 38.21 -6.74 -13.97
N PRO A 281 38.58 -7.77 -14.75
CA PRO A 281 39.94 -8.30 -14.75
C PRO A 281 40.93 -7.22 -15.21
N ALA A 282 42.02 -7.05 -14.46
CA ALA A 282 43.09 -6.14 -14.85
C ALA A 282 43.60 -6.52 -16.25
N LEU A 283 43.58 -5.56 -17.17
CA LEU A 283 44.11 -5.75 -18.52
C LEU A 283 45.57 -6.20 -18.42
N PRO A 284 45.98 -7.26 -19.15
CA PRO A 284 47.37 -7.67 -19.18
C PRO A 284 48.22 -6.52 -19.75
N ALA A 285 49.31 -6.20 -19.04
CA ALA A 285 50.31 -5.19 -19.40
C ALA A 285 51.16 -5.61 -20.61
#